data_AF-A0AAN8WUY5-F1
#
_entry.id   AF-A0AAN8WUY5-F1
#
_cell.length_a   1.000
_cell.length_b   1.000
_cell.length_c   1.000
_cell.angle_alpha   90.00
_cell.angle_beta   90.00
_cell.angle_gamma   90.00
#
_symmetry.space_group_name_H-M   'P 1'
#
loop_
_entity.id
_entity.type
_entity.pdbx_description
1 polymer ?
#
loop_
_entity_poly.entity_id
_entity_poly.type
_entity_poly.pdbx_seq_one_letter_code
_entity_poly.pdbx_strand_id
1 'polypeptide(L)'
;LPNVIDFDFAKGEGRPFDYFAYGAAVTEVEIDCLTGDYMVLHTDIVMDIGESLNPAIDIGQIEGGFMQGLGLFTLEELCFSPEGTLLTQGTGTYKIPGFQDIPRELNVSLLRGMSNPRAVYSSK
;
A
#
# COMPACT_ATOMS: atom_id res chain seq x y z
N LEU A 1 15.63 -8.48 28.74
CA LEU A 1 14.64 -9.23 27.93
C LEU A 1 15.06 -9.11 26.47
N PRO A 2 15.03 -10.17 25.63
CA PRO A 2 15.72 -10.17 24.33
C PRO A 2 15.13 -9.23 23.24
N ASN A 3 14.04 -8.51 23.52
CA ASN A 3 13.30 -7.70 22.55
C ASN A 3 13.06 -6.26 23.06
N VAL A 4 14.09 -5.56 23.52
CA VAL A 4 13.96 -4.12 23.83
C VAL A 4 14.05 -3.35 22.52
N ILE A 5 12.98 -2.63 22.17
CA ILE A 5 12.99 -1.62 21.11
C ILE A 5 13.60 -0.35 21.72
N ASP A 6 14.70 0.12 21.15
CA ASP A 6 15.39 1.35 21.57
C ASP A 6 15.90 2.14 20.36
N PHE A 7 15.99 3.46 20.50
CA PHE A 7 16.61 4.29 19.48
C PHE A 7 17.10 5.60 20.10
N ASP A 8 18.38 5.91 19.91
CA ASP A 8 18.98 7.18 20.30
C ASP A 8 19.02 8.11 19.08
N PHE A 9 18.11 9.08 19.05
CA PHE A 9 18.03 10.06 17.96
C PHE A 9 19.25 10.99 17.88
N ALA A 10 19.96 11.24 18.99
CA ALA A 10 21.13 12.12 18.99
C ALA A 10 22.33 11.45 18.30
N LYS A 11 22.43 10.13 18.40
CA LYS A 11 23.52 9.34 17.81
C LYS A 11 23.13 8.62 16.51
N GLY A 12 21.84 8.49 16.23
CA GLY A 12 21.32 7.82 15.03
C GLY A 12 21.46 6.30 15.07
N GLU A 13 21.49 5.70 16.26
CA GLU A 13 21.74 4.27 16.47
C GLU A 13 20.71 3.64 17.42
N GLY A 14 20.47 2.35 17.25
CA GLY A 14 19.52 1.55 18.03
C GLY A 14 18.68 0.62 17.16
N ARG A 15 17.74 -0.09 17.79
CA ARG A 15 16.78 -0.97 17.11
C ARG A 15 15.34 -0.43 17.25
N PRO A 16 14.88 0.43 16.33
CA PRO A 16 13.55 1.07 16.42
C PRO A 16 12.39 0.13 16.05
N PHE A 17 12.65 -0.99 15.36
CA PHE A 17 11.63 -1.92 14.89
C PHE A 17 11.96 -3.38 15.27
N ASP A 18 10.93 -4.16 15.61
CA ASP A 18 11.11 -5.56 16.00
C ASP A 18 11.28 -6.50 14.79
N TYR A 19 10.49 -6.26 13.74
CA TYR A 19 10.59 -6.90 12.43
C TYR A 19 10.13 -5.93 11.34
N PHE A 20 10.33 -6.32 10.08
CA PHE A 20 9.89 -5.57 8.90
C PHE A 20 9.02 -6.46 8.01
N ALA A 21 8.02 -5.85 7.38
CA ALA A 21 7.29 -6.43 6.27
C ALA A 21 8.03 -6.10 4.97
N TYR A 22 8.07 -7.05 4.05
CA TYR A 22 8.68 -6.86 2.73
C TYR A 22 7.63 -7.16 1.66
N GLY A 23 7.79 -6.53 0.51
CA GLY A 23 6.94 -6.80 -0.63
C GLY A 23 7.45 -6.12 -1.88
N ALA A 24 6.93 -6.58 -3.01
CA ALA A 24 7.16 -5.99 -4.30
C ALA A 24 5.87 -6.02 -5.11
N ALA A 25 5.66 -4.99 -5.93
CA ALA A 25 4.56 -4.93 -6.87
C ALA A 25 5.10 -4.54 -8.25
N VAL A 26 4.49 -5.10 -9.29
CA VAL A 26 4.70 -4.71 -10.69
C VAL A 26 3.34 -4.33 -11.25
N THR A 27 3.26 -3.19 -11.92
CA THR A 27 2.02 -2.66 -12.49
C THR A 27 2.28 -2.22 -13.92
N GLU A 28 1.42 -2.66 -14.83
CA GLU A 28 1.41 -2.26 -16.23
C GLU A 28 0.20 -1.36 -16.51
N VAL A 29 0.43 -0.26 -17.25
CA VAL A 29 -0.59 0.72 -17.60
C VAL A 29 -0.53 1.06 -19.08
N GLU A 30 -1.70 1.37 -19.64
CA GLU A 30 -1.83 1.99 -20.96
C GLU A 30 -2.31 3.43 -20.79
N ILE A 31 -1.68 4.37 -21.51
CA ILE A 31 -1.95 5.80 -21.39
C ILE A 31 -2.45 6.32 -22.74
N ASP A 32 -3.55 7.05 -22.74
CA ASP A 32 -3.99 7.83 -23.89
C ASP A 32 -3.21 9.15 -23.94
N CYS A 33 -2.23 9.22 -24.84
CA CYS A 33 -1.37 10.39 -25.01
C CYS A 33 -2.11 11.66 -25.48
N LEU A 34 -3.36 11.56 -25.97
CA LEU A 34 -4.15 12.71 -26.40
C LEU A 34 -4.95 13.32 -25.26
N THR A 35 -5.43 12.52 -24.32
CA THR A 35 -6.31 12.95 -23.21
C THR A 35 -5.61 13.01 -21.86
N GLY A 36 -4.52 12.25 -21.70
CA GLY A 36 -3.85 12.03 -20.42
C GLY A 36 -4.52 10.98 -19.54
N ASP A 37 -5.60 10.36 -20.00
CA ASP A 37 -6.27 9.26 -19.30
C ASP A 37 -5.40 7.99 -19.33
N TYR A 38 -5.65 7.08 -18.40
CA TYR A 38 -4.91 5.82 -18.33
C TYR A 38 -5.78 4.67 -17.81
N MET A 39 -5.37 3.44 -18.15
CA MET A 39 -5.96 2.22 -17.62
C MET A 39 -4.88 1.35 -17.04
N VAL A 40 -5.13 0.79 -15.85
CA VAL A 40 -4.26 -0.22 -15.26
C VAL A 40 -4.62 -1.58 -15.88
N LEU A 41 -3.70 -2.13 -16.68
CA LEU A 41 -3.90 -3.39 -17.38
C LEU A 41 -3.71 -4.57 -16.43
N HIS A 42 -2.61 -4.56 -15.69
CA HIS A 42 -2.18 -5.68 -14.87
C HIS A 42 -1.45 -5.23 -13.62
N THR A 43 -1.64 -5.93 -12.51
CA THR A 43 -0.80 -5.78 -11.32
C THR A 43 -0.56 -7.12 -10.63
N ASP A 44 0.72 -7.45 -10.41
CA ASP A 44 1.15 -8.54 -9.53
C ASP A 44 1.74 -7.98 -8.24
N ILE A 45 1.34 -8.53 -7.11
CA ILE A 45 1.88 -8.18 -5.79
C ILE A 45 2.34 -9.45 -5.07
N VAL A 46 3.56 -9.42 -4.53
CA VAL A 46 4.08 -10.44 -3.62
C VAL A 46 4.42 -9.78 -2.28
N MET A 47 3.83 -10.27 -1.20
CA MET A 47 4.05 -9.75 0.15
C MET A 47 4.56 -10.84 1.10
N ASP A 48 5.60 -10.52 1.87
CA ASP A 48 6.08 -11.31 3.01
C ASP A 48 5.35 -10.86 4.28
N ILE A 49 4.30 -11.61 4.61
CA ILE A 49 3.49 -11.43 5.82
C ILE A 49 3.74 -12.53 6.88
N GLY A 50 4.85 -13.27 6.73
CA GLY A 50 5.13 -14.44 7.56
C GLY A 50 4.08 -15.54 7.43
N GLU A 51 3.77 -16.20 8.55
CA GLU A 51 2.68 -17.16 8.64
C GLU A 51 1.37 -16.42 8.95
N SER A 52 0.66 -16.07 7.88
CA SER A 52 -0.64 -15.41 7.93
C SER A 52 -1.60 -16.09 8.92
N LEU A 53 -2.19 -15.30 9.81
CA LEU A 53 -3.24 -15.77 10.72
C LEU A 53 -4.55 -16.01 9.97
N ASN A 54 -4.85 -15.15 9.00
CA ASN A 54 -6.02 -15.28 8.14
C ASN A 54 -5.70 -14.73 6.74
N PRO A 55 -5.37 -15.62 5.78
CA PRO A 55 -4.96 -15.20 4.45
C PRO A 55 -5.99 -14.34 3.72
N ALA A 56 -7.29 -14.55 3.97
CA ALA A 56 -8.33 -13.77 3.31
C ALA A 56 -8.36 -12.31 3.78
N ILE A 57 -8.11 -12.07 5.07
CA ILE A 57 -8.03 -10.71 5.62
C ILE A 57 -6.76 -10.03 5.13
N ASP A 58 -5.64 -10.73 5.19
CA ASP A 58 -4.34 -10.15 4.83
C ASP A 58 -4.28 -9.81 3.33
N ILE A 59 -4.83 -10.66 2.46
CA ILE A 59 -4.99 -10.35 1.03
C ILE A 59 -5.87 -9.09 0.85
N GLY A 60 -7.01 -9.01 1.54
CA GLY A 60 -7.87 -7.82 1.46
C GLY A 60 -7.18 -6.53 1.95
N GLN A 61 -6.29 -6.62 2.94
CA GLN A 61 -5.46 -5.48 3.37
C GLN A 61 -4.46 -5.07 2.29
N ILE A 62 -3.82 -6.04 1.63
CA ILE A 62 -2.88 -5.77 0.54
C ILE A 62 -3.59 -5.11 -0.65
N GLU A 63 -4.74 -5.65 -1.06
CA GLU A 63 -5.55 -5.08 -2.14
C GLU A 63 -6.05 -3.67 -1.80
N GLY A 64 -6.61 -3.49 -0.60
CA GLY A 64 -7.11 -2.19 -0.15
C GLY A 64 -6.00 -1.14 -0.01
N GLY A 65 -4.87 -1.52 0.58
CA GLY A 65 -3.69 -0.65 0.71
C GLY A 65 -3.08 -0.28 -0.64
N PHE A 66 -3.03 -1.23 -1.57
CA PHE A 66 -2.61 -0.97 -2.95
C PHE A 66 -3.53 0.04 -3.63
N MET A 67 -4.86 -0.16 -3.56
CA MET A 67 -5.81 0.76 -4.19
C MET A 67 -5.76 2.17 -3.59
N GLN A 68 -5.59 2.30 -2.27
CA GLN A 68 -5.36 3.61 -1.63
C GLN A 68 -4.07 4.27 -2.11
N GLY A 69 -2.99 3.50 -2.25
CA GLY A 69 -1.73 3.99 -2.83
C GLY A 69 -1.89 4.44 -4.29
N LEU A 70 -2.60 3.65 -5.10
CA LEU A 70 -2.93 4.01 -6.47
C LEU A 70 -3.65 5.35 -6.52
N GLY A 71 -4.71 5.52 -5.72
CA GLY A 71 -5.46 6.77 -5.61
C GLY A 71 -4.56 7.95 -5.27
N LEU A 72 -3.76 7.83 -4.21
CA LEU A 72 -2.81 8.86 -3.77
C LEU A 72 -1.88 9.34 -4.89
N PHE A 73 -1.37 8.43 -5.73
CA PHE A 73 -0.36 8.77 -6.73
C PHE A 73 -0.93 9.20 -8.08
N THR A 74 -2.22 8.94 -8.36
CA THR A 74 -2.73 9.04 -9.74
C THR A 74 -4.11 9.69 -9.88
N LEU A 75 -4.91 9.78 -8.81
CA LEU A 75 -6.30 10.27 -8.90
C LEU A 75 -6.61 11.35 -7.87
N GLU A 76 -6.13 11.18 -6.64
CA GLU A 76 -6.54 11.98 -5.50
C GLU A 76 -5.77 13.31 -5.45
N GLU A 77 -6.48 14.41 -5.71
CA GLU A 77 -5.92 15.76 -5.65
C GLU A 77 -6.70 16.65 -4.67
N LEU A 78 -5.96 17.30 -3.75
CA LEU A 78 -6.51 18.31 -2.86
C LEU A 78 -6.22 19.70 -3.42
N CYS A 79 -7.24 20.40 -3.88
CA CYS A 79 -7.10 21.75 -4.42
C CYS A 79 -7.45 22.80 -3.37
N PHE A 80 -6.60 23.82 -3.24
CA PHE A 80 -6.79 24.94 -2.32
C PHE A 80 -6.84 26.26 -3.09
N SER A 81 -7.63 27.22 -2.61
CA SER A 81 -7.58 28.59 -3.12
C SER A 81 -6.27 29.29 -2.70
N PRO A 82 -5.90 30.41 -3.35
CA PRO A 82 -4.73 31.21 -2.95
C PRO A 82 -4.76 31.67 -1.47
N GLU A 83 -5.96 31.78 -0.89
CA GLU A 83 -6.20 32.16 0.51
C GLU A 83 -6.18 30.95 1.47
N GLY A 84 -5.94 29.75 0.96
CA GLY A 84 -5.82 28.51 1.75
C GLY A 84 -7.15 27.79 2.02
N THR A 85 -8.24 28.14 1.32
CA THR A 85 -9.52 27.44 1.48
C THR A 85 -9.52 26.14 0.67
N LEU A 86 -9.83 25.00 1.30
CA LEU A 86 -9.98 23.72 0.61
C LEU A 86 -11.19 23.74 -0.33
N LEU A 87 -10.97 23.44 -1.61
CA LEU A 87 -11.99 23.45 -2.67
C LEU A 87 -12.59 22.05 -2.90
N THR A 88 -11.82 20.99 -2.68
CA THR A 88 -12.22 19.60 -2.92
C THR A 88 -12.84 18.97 -1.68
N GLN A 89 -14.04 19.43 -1.29
CA GLN A 89 -14.69 19.08 -0.01
C GLN A 89 -15.64 17.87 -0.05
N GLY A 90 -15.67 17.10 -1.14
CA GLY A 90 -16.51 15.91 -1.24
C GLY A 90 -16.25 15.08 -2.48
N THR A 91 -16.89 13.92 -2.59
CA THR A 91 -16.66 12.93 -3.67
C THR A 91 -16.99 13.45 -5.08
N GLY A 92 -17.75 14.54 -5.17
CA GLY A 92 -17.99 15.26 -6.42
C GLY A 92 -16.73 15.94 -6.98
N THR A 93 -15.83 16.38 -6.11
CA THR A 93 -14.62 17.16 -6.45
C THR A 93 -13.31 16.48 -6.04
N TYR A 94 -13.35 15.53 -5.11
CA TYR A 94 -12.24 14.66 -4.72
C TYR A 94 -12.52 13.23 -5.20
N LYS A 95 -11.64 12.67 -6.03
CA LYS A 95 -11.87 11.39 -6.70
C LYS A 95 -11.00 10.30 -6.09
N ILE A 96 -11.64 9.50 -5.24
CA ILE A 96 -11.07 8.21 -4.80
C ILE A 96 -11.18 7.19 -5.93
N PRO A 97 -10.32 6.15 -5.95
CA PRO A 97 -10.46 5.02 -6.86
C PRO A 97 -11.86 4.39 -6.78
N GLY A 98 -12.52 4.30 -7.92
CA GLY A 98 -13.76 3.56 -8.12
C GLY A 98 -13.53 2.18 -8.72
N PHE A 99 -14.62 1.47 -9.01
CA PHE A 99 -14.55 0.12 -9.59
C PHE A 99 -13.90 0.05 -10.98
N GLN A 100 -13.88 1.15 -11.72
CA GLN A 100 -13.27 1.20 -13.06
C GLN A 100 -11.76 1.41 -13.03
N ASP A 101 -11.22 1.87 -11.89
CA ASP A 101 -9.81 2.19 -11.72
C ASP A 101 -9.00 0.98 -11.21
N ILE A 102 -9.70 -0.09 -10.81
CA ILE A 102 -9.08 -1.35 -10.38
C ILE A 102 -8.35 -1.98 -11.57
N PRO A 103 -7.13 -2.54 -11.39
CA PRO A 103 -6.45 -3.31 -12.43
C PRO A 103 -7.37 -4.35 -13.06
N ARG A 104 -7.34 -4.49 -14.39
CA ARG A 104 -8.16 -5.50 -15.09
C ARG A 104 -7.85 -6.91 -14.62
N GLU A 105 -6.58 -7.14 -14.31
CA GLU A 105 -6.10 -8.33 -13.62
C GLU A 105 -5.25 -7.91 -12.43
N LEU A 106 -5.65 -8.37 -11.24
CA LEU A 106 -4.95 -8.13 -9.98
C LEU A 106 -4.64 -9.47 -9.33
N ASN A 107 -3.34 -9.78 -9.22
CA ASN A 107 -2.86 -11.00 -8.58
C ASN A 107 -2.13 -10.64 -7.30
N VAL A 108 -2.56 -11.22 -6.17
CA VAL A 108 -1.89 -11.07 -4.88
C VAL A 108 -1.42 -12.43 -4.40
N SER A 109 -0.13 -12.53 -4.09
CA SER A 109 0.51 -13.74 -3.58
C SER A 109 1.25 -13.47 -2.27
N LEU A 110 1.14 -14.42 -1.36
CA LEU A 110 1.84 -14.39 -0.08
C LEU A 110 3.13 -15.21 -0.18
N LEU A 111 4.25 -14.63 0.22
CA LEU A 111 5.54 -15.32 0.20
C LEU A 111 5.52 -16.48 1.21
N ARG A 112 5.80 -17.70 0.75
CA ARG A 112 5.71 -18.93 1.56
C ARG A 112 7.01 -19.22 2.30
N GLY A 113 6.90 -19.87 3.46
CA GLY A 113 8.05 -20.39 4.21
C GLY A 113 8.84 -19.34 5.00
N MET A 114 8.22 -18.20 5.30
CA MET A 114 8.87 -17.05 5.96
C MET A 114 8.46 -16.89 7.43
N SER A 115 8.57 -17.93 8.24
CA SER A 115 8.14 -17.89 9.64
C SER A 115 8.86 -16.77 10.42
N ASN A 116 8.10 -15.96 11.16
CA ASN A 116 8.61 -14.87 12.01
C ASN A 116 8.56 -15.23 13.50
N PRO A 117 9.58 -15.88 14.09
CA PRO A 117 9.52 -16.38 15.48
C PRO A 117 9.40 -15.27 16.55
N ARG A 118 9.49 -13.99 16.17
CA ARG A 118 9.33 -12.84 17.08
C ARG A 118 7.87 -12.45 17.28
N ALA A 119 7.00 -12.79 16.34
CA ALA A 119 5.58 -12.47 16.37
C ALA A 119 4.74 -13.70 16.76
N VAL A 120 3.49 -13.43 17.17
CA VAL A 120 2.53 -14.46 17.58
C VAL A 120 2.23 -15.37 16.38
N TYR A 121 2.33 -16.69 16.58
CA TYR A 121 2.14 -17.70 15.52
C TYR A 121 2.92 -17.42 14.23
N SER A 122 4.11 -16.81 14.34
CA SER A 122 4.97 -16.53 13.20
C SER A 122 4.42 -15.54 12.15
N SER A 123 3.39 -14.75 12.49
CA SER A 123 2.75 -13.78 11.60
C SER A 123 3.58 -12.50 11.42
N LYS A 124 3.12 -11.58 10.56
CA LYS A 124 3.64 -10.20 10.47
C LYS A 124 2.52 -9.19 10.39
#